data_AF-A0A7U6KG77-F1
#
_entry.id   AF-A0A7U6KG77-F1
#
_cell.length_a   1.000
_cell.length_b   1.000
_cell.length_c   1.000
_cell.angle_alpha   90.00
_cell.angle_beta   90.00
_cell.angle_gamma   90.00
#
_symmetry.space_group_name_H-M   'P 1'
#
loop_
_entity.id
_entity.type
_entity.pdbx_description
1 polymer ?
#
loop_
_entity_poly.entity_id
_entity_poly.type
_entity_poly.pdbx_seq_one_letter_code
_entity_poly.pdbx_strand_id
1 'polypeptide(L)'
;MNQRKGLEILIGLIALVAGVICMVMGNQSEKTPAFYLGIILLIVFVAVIITAFTANNTKEKQESVVDIKMLTQAALLAALCYIGFQFFRFDIVMAGEKTAFHFGNVFCVLAALLLGGLWGGLSGAVGMTIADFTSSYVDSSPKTFLLKLCIGLIVGFVAHKIAKISEDHDRSYVIKWSLIASICGMAFNVVADPLVGYFYKRYLFGITQQAAEVLAKMSAITTLVNAVFAVVLATMFYMALRPALKKSDLLVKIR
;
A
#
# COMPACT_ATOMS: atom_id res chain seq x y z
N MET A 1 6.35 -16.15 -18.04
CA MET A 1 5.16 -15.46 -17.51
C MET A 1 4.02 -15.69 -18.50
N ASN A 2 2.87 -16.21 -18.08
CA ASN A 2 1.77 -16.48 -19.03
C ASN A 2 1.36 -15.13 -19.66
N GLN A 3 1.39 -15.01 -21.00
CA GLN A 3 1.12 -13.76 -21.75
C GLN A 3 -0.17 -13.07 -21.27
N ARG A 4 -1.18 -13.88 -20.93
CA ARG A 4 -2.47 -13.47 -20.36
C ARG A 4 -2.36 -12.73 -19.01
N LYS A 5 -1.46 -13.17 -18.11
CA LYS A 5 -1.26 -12.53 -16.80
C LYS A 5 -0.58 -11.17 -16.92
N GLY A 6 0.43 -11.06 -17.79
CA GLY A 6 1.08 -9.77 -18.06
C GLY A 6 0.07 -8.72 -18.55
N LEU A 7 -0.89 -9.16 -19.37
CA LEU A 7 -1.96 -8.32 -19.90
C LEU A 7 -2.97 -7.90 -18.81
N GLU A 8 -3.46 -8.81 -17.97
CA GLU A 8 -4.40 -8.50 -16.88
C GLU A 8 -3.83 -7.46 -15.90
N ILE A 9 -2.53 -7.57 -15.62
CA ILE A 9 -1.82 -6.65 -14.73
C ILE A 9 -1.63 -5.28 -15.36
N LEU A 10 -1.25 -5.24 -16.64
CA LEU A 10 -1.11 -4.02 -17.40
C LEU A 10 -2.45 -3.28 -17.46
N ILE A 11 -3.54 -4.02 -17.68
CA ILE A 11 -4.91 -3.50 -17.64
C ILE A 11 -5.23 -2.93 -16.25
N GLY A 12 -4.87 -3.64 -15.17
CA GLY A 12 -5.04 -3.14 -13.81
C GLY A 12 -4.26 -1.84 -13.54
N LEU A 13 -3.00 -1.77 -13.94
CA LEU A 13 -2.16 -0.56 -13.80
C LEU A 13 -2.70 0.62 -14.63
N ILE A 14 -3.16 0.36 -15.85
CA ILE A 14 -3.82 1.37 -16.69
C ILE A 14 -5.12 1.83 -16.03
N ALA A 15 -5.92 0.91 -15.48
CA ALA A 15 -7.15 1.24 -14.76
C ALA A 15 -6.86 2.08 -13.51
N LEU A 16 -5.78 1.79 -12.77
CA LEU A 16 -5.33 2.62 -11.65
C LEU A 16 -5.01 4.04 -12.13
N VAL A 17 -4.14 4.20 -13.12
CA VAL A 17 -3.71 5.52 -13.63
C VAL A 17 -4.89 6.30 -14.22
N ALA A 18 -5.72 5.66 -15.04
CA ALA A 18 -6.91 6.28 -15.62
C ALA A 18 -7.93 6.65 -14.53
N GLY A 19 -8.11 5.79 -13.52
CA GLY A 19 -8.98 6.06 -12.39
C GLY A 19 -8.54 7.27 -11.58
N VAL A 20 -7.22 7.40 -11.32
CA VAL A 20 -6.62 8.57 -10.67
C VAL A 20 -6.90 9.84 -11.49
N ILE A 21 -6.64 9.81 -12.80
CA ILE A 21 -6.83 10.96 -13.68
C ILE A 21 -8.30 11.39 -13.71
N CYS A 22 -9.22 10.44 -13.88
CA CYS A 22 -10.66 10.73 -13.92
C CYS A 22 -11.17 11.32 -12.60
N MET A 23 -10.64 10.87 -11.45
CA MET A 23 -10.99 11.47 -10.15
C MET A 23 -10.46 12.90 -10.00
N VAL A 24 -9.21 13.15 -10.38
CA VAL A 24 -8.59 14.48 -10.28
C VAL A 24 -9.32 15.48 -11.18
N MET A 25 -9.68 15.07 -12.40
CA MET A 25 -10.42 15.90 -13.33
C MET A 25 -11.90 16.08 -12.91
N GLY A 26 -12.50 15.06 -12.31
CA GLY A 26 -13.92 15.08 -11.94
C GLY A 26 -14.27 15.81 -10.63
N ASN A 27 -13.26 16.29 -9.89
CA ASN A 27 -13.40 16.93 -8.57
C ASN A 27 -13.48 18.47 -8.61
N GLN A 28 -13.52 19.10 -9.80
CA GLN A 28 -13.44 20.57 -9.91
C GLN A 28 -14.78 21.33 -9.83
N SER A 29 -15.93 20.69 -10.05
CA SER A 29 -17.25 21.32 -9.81
C SER A 29 -18.31 20.23 -9.93
N GLU A 30 -19.05 19.95 -8.84
CA GLU A 30 -20.08 18.90 -8.68
C GLU A 30 -19.73 17.51 -9.23
N LYS A 31 -19.67 16.49 -8.36
CA LYS A 31 -19.33 15.08 -8.65
C LYS A 31 -19.76 14.62 -10.04
N THR A 32 -18.87 14.82 -11.01
CA THR A 32 -19.15 14.52 -12.41
C THR A 32 -19.14 13.01 -12.61
N PRO A 33 -19.77 12.48 -13.68
CA PRO A 33 -19.69 11.07 -14.04
C PRO A 33 -18.24 10.53 -14.10
N ALA A 34 -17.26 11.39 -14.40
CA ALA A 34 -15.83 11.07 -14.38
C ALA A 34 -15.31 10.66 -12.99
N PHE A 35 -15.84 11.26 -11.91
CA PHE A 35 -15.47 10.90 -10.54
C PHE A 35 -15.94 9.47 -10.21
N TYR A 36 -17.17 9.11 -10.56
CA TYR A 36 -17.72 7.77 -10.37
C TYR A 36 -17.01 6.72 -11.23
N LEU A 37 -16.66 7.06 -12.48
CA LEU A 37 -15.84 6.22 -13.35
C LEU A 37 -14.47 5.94 -12.72
N GLY A 38 -13.86 6.95 -12.10
CA GLY A 38 -12.62 6.77 -11.35
C GLY A 38 -12.74 5.77 -10.21
N ILE A 39 -13.86 5.78 -9.47
CA ILE A 39 -14.11 4.84 -8.35
C ILE A 39 -14.24 3.42 -8.89
N ILE A 40 -15.00 3.25 -9.97
CA ILE A 40 -15.20 1.96 -10.62
C ILE A 40 -13.86 1.40 -11.10
N LEU A 41 -13.02 2.22 -11.74
CA LEU A 41 -11.70 1.79 -12.20
C LEU A 41 -10.77 1.35 -11.05
N LEU A 42 -10.89 1.98 -9.88
CA LEU A 42 -10.14 1.62 -8.68
C LEU A 42 -10.63 0.30 -8.05
N ILE A 43 -11.94 0.07 -8.03
CA ILE A 43 -12.55 -1.20 -7.62
C ILE A 43 -12.15 -2.33 -8.58
N VAL A 44 -12.20 -2.07 -9.90
CA VAL A 44 -11.76 -3.02 -10.93
C VAL A 44 -10.28 -3.34 -10.77
N PHE A 45 -9.44 -2.35 -10.49
CA PHE A 45 -8.03 -2.59 -10.17
C PHE A 45 -7.86 -3.52 -8.96
N VAL A 46 -8.55 -3.25 -7.84
CA VAL A 46 -8.49 -4.12 -6.65
C VAL A 46 -9.00 -5.53 -6.95
N ALA A 47 -10.10 -5.66 -7.70
CA ALA A 47 -10.65 -6.95 -8.10
C ALA A 47 -9.70 -7.74 -9.03
N VAL A 48 -9.05 -7.07 -9.98
CA VAL A 48 -8.03 -7.66 -10.86
C VAL A 48 -6.83 -8.14 -10.05
N ILE A 49 -6.37 -7.37 -9.06
CA ILE A 49 -5.30 -7.79 -8.15
C ILE A 49 -5.71 -9.01 -7.32
N ILE A 50 -6.90 -9.00 -6.71
CA ILE A 50 -7.41 -10.14 -5.93
C ILE A 50 -7.53 -11.39 -6.83
N THR A 51 -8.04 -11.24 -8.05
CA THR A 51 -8.19 -12.35 -9.00
C THR A 51 -6.83 -12.88 -9.46
N ALA A 52 -5.86 -12.00 -9.73
CA ALA A 52 -4.49 -12.39 -10.07
C ALA A 52 -3.78 -13.16 -8.93
N PHE A 53 -4.10 -12.83 -7.67
CA PHE A 53 -3.60 -13.55 -6.50
C PHE A 53 -4.33 -14.88 -6.23
N THR A 54 -5.65 -14.93 -6.39
CA THR A 54 -6.47 -16.13 -6.11
C THR A 54 -6.43 -17.18 -7.21
N ALA A 55 -6.22 -16.80 -8.48
CA ALA A 55 -6.12 -17.72 -9.63
C ALA A 55 -4.90 -18.66 -9.58
N ASN A 56 -4.03 -18.55 -8.56
CA ASN A 56 -2.91 -19.47 -8.31
C ASN A 56 -3.22 -20.56 -7.29
N ASN A 57 -4.35 -20.52 -6.58
CA ASN A 57 -4.60 -21.44 -5.45
C ASN A 57 -5.19 -22.81 -5.84
N THR A 58 -5.30 -23.12 -7.15
CA THR A 58 -5.77 -24.45 -7.62
C THR A 58 -4.64 -25.46 -7.85
N LYS A 59 -3.37 -25.10 -7.64
CA LYS A 59 -2.26 -26.07 -7.65
C LYS A 59 -1.79 -26.35 -6.23
N GLU A 60 -2.27 -27.48 -5.73
CA GLU A 60 -1.90 -28.19 -4.50
C GLU A 60 -1.81 -27.33 -3.22
N LYS A 61 -2.81 -27.52 -2.36
CA LYS A 61 -2.78 -27.14 -0.94
C LYS A 61 -1.75 -28.01 -0.21
N GLN A 62 -0.46 -27.82 -0.51
CA GLN A 62 0.61 -28.29 0.35
C GLN A 62 0.59 -27.36 1.57
N GLU A 63 0.36 -27.91 2.77
CA GLU A 63 0.49 -27.15 4.02
C GLU A 63 1.90 -26.56 4.07
N SER A 64 2.03 -25.30 3.66
CA SER A 64 3.30 -24.59 3.71
C SER A 64 3.53 -24.27 5.17
N VAL A 65 4.37 -25.05 5.84
CA VAL A 65 4.96 -24.67 7.13
C VAL A 65 5.47 -23.25 6.97
N VAL A 66 4.88 -22.31 7.71
CA VAL A 66 5.26 -20.90 7.66
C VAL A 66 6.71 -20.80 8.07
N ASP A 67 7.57 -20.29 7.19
CA ASP A 67 8.99 -20.11 7.48
C ASP A 67 9.13 -19.19 8.71
N ILE A 68 9.81 -19.67 9.75
CA ILE A 68 10.03 -18.93 10.99
C ILE A 68 10.78 -17.62 10.74
N LYS A 69 11.67 -17.56 9.74
CA LYS A 69 12.37 -16.33 9.33
C LYS A 69 11.37 -15.30 8.81
N MET A 70 10.42 -15.75 7.99
CA MET A 70 9.37 -14.90 7.42
C MET A 70 8.42 -14.38 8.49
N LEU A 71 7.97 -15.23 9.41
CA LEU A 71 7.08 -14.83 10.51
C LEU A 71 7.79 -13.83 11.45
N THR A 72 9.05 -14.10 11.80
CA THR A 72 9.84 -13.23 12.67
C THR A 72 10.05 -11.86 12.04
N GLN A 73 10.44 -11.82 10.76
CA GLN A 73 10.59 -10.56 10.03
C GLN A 73 9.27 -9.83 9.85
N ALA A 74 8.17 -10.55 9.59
CA ALA A 74 6.84 -9.95 9.48
C ALA A 74 6.43 -9.27 10.79
N ALA A 75 6.69 -9.90 11.94
CA ALA A 75 6.42 -9.31 13.26
C ALA A 75 7.30 -8.08 13.53
N LEU A 76 8.60 -8.15 13.23
CA LEU A 76 9.53 -7.02 13.37
C LEU A 76 9.12 -5.84 12.47
N LEU A 77 8.75 -6.10 11.22
CA LEU A 77 8.28 -5.09 10.28
C LEU A 77 6.92 -4.52 10.70
N ALA A 78 6.02 -5.33 11.29
CA ALA A 78 4.79 -4.83 11.87
C ALA A 78 5.06 -3.89 13.05
N ALA A 79 6.01 -4.23 13.92
CA ALA A 79 6.45 -3.35 15.00
C ALA A 79 7.06 -2.03 14.46
N LEU A 80 7.84 -2.09 13.39
CA LEU A 80 8.36 -0.88 12.73
C LEU A 80 7.24 -0.04 12.09
N CYS A 81 6.23 -0.67 11.47
CA CYS A 81 5.06 0.03 10.95
C CYS A 81 4.28 0.73 12.07
N TYR A 82 4.11 0.05 13.22
CA TYR A 82 3.52 0.62 14.43
C TYR A 82 4.33 1.84 14.91
N ILE A 83 5.65 1.69 15.12
CA ILE A 83 6.52 2.79 15.61
C ILE A 83 6.49 3.97 14.62
N GLY A 84 6.60 3.67 13.33
CA GLY A 84 6.61 4.66 12.25
C GLY A 84 5.30 5.42 12.11
N PHE A 85 4.18 4.86 12.58
CA PHE A 85 2.89 5.56 12.59
C PHE A 85 2.58 6.21 13.94
N GLN A 86 2.92 5.57 15.05
CA GLN A 86 2.57 6.04 16.38
C GLN A 86 3.48 7.17 16.85
N PHE A 87 4.79 7.00 16.69
CA PHE A 87 5.81 7.90 17.26
C PHE A 87 6.47 8.78 16.21
N PHE A 88 6.67 8.29 15.00
CA PHE A 88 7.21 9.09 13.89
C PHE A 88 6.05 9.70 13.07
N ARG A 89 5.21 10.46 13.76
CA ARG A 89 4.01 11.09 13.21
C ARG A 89 3.91 12.55 13.63
N PHE A 90 3.41 13.37 12.72
CA PHE A 90 3.03 14.76 12.97
C PHE A 90 1.56 14.93 12.62
N ASP A 91 0.74 15.17 13.64
CA ASP A 91 -0.72 15.33 13.49
C ASP A 91 -1.07 16.72 12.97
N ILE A 92 -2.04 16.75 12.06
CA ILE A 92 -2.72 17.94 11.57
C ILE A 92 -4.18 17.82 11.95
N VAL A 93 -4.64 18.74 12.80
CA VAL A 93 -6.03 18.78 13.28
C VAL A 93 -6.77 19.89 12.55
N MET A 94 -7.89 19.56 11.90
CA MET A 94 -8.77 20.54 11.27
C MET A 94 -10.24 20.09 11.32
N ALA A 95 -11.14 21.03 11.55
CA ALA A 95 -12.59 20.77 11.61
C ALA A 95 -12.98 19.63 12.59
N GLY A 96 -12.28 19.51 13.72
CA GLY A 96 -12.53 18.46 14.72
C GLY A 96 -11.98 17.07 14.36
N GLU A 97 -11.35 16.95 13.20
CA GLU A 97 -10.87 15.70 12.61
C GLU A 97 -9.36 15.76 12.35
N LYS A 98 -8.71 14.60 12.20
CA LYS A 98 -7.24 14.51 12.11
C LYS A 98 -6.75 13.81 10.84
N THR A 99 -5.59 14.26 10.36
CA THR A 99 -4.72 13.55 9.41
C THR A 99 -3.27 13.71 9.84
N ALA A 100 -2.35 12.89 9.33
CA ALA A 100 -0.98 12.86 9.81
C ALA A 100 0.06 12.70 8.68
N PHE A 101 1.18 13.42 8.83
CA PHE A 101 2.42 12.97 8.23
C PHE A 101 3.00 11.84 9.07
N HIS A 102 3.44 10.75 8.46
CA HIS A 102 3.96 9.60 9.20
C HIS A 102 4.91 8.73 8.36
N PHE A 103 5.75 7.96 9.05
CA PHE A 103 6.70 7.05 8.42
C PHE A 103 6.19 5.60 8.32
N GLY A 104 5.01 5.27 8.87
CA GLY A 104 4.45 3.91 8.80
C GLY A 104 4.40 3.31 7.38
N ASN A 105 4.08 4.12 6.36
CA ASN A 105 4.05 3.66 4.97
C ASN A 105 5.44 3.26 4.44
N VAL A 106 6.52 3.88 4.93
CA VAL A 106 7.90 3.51 4.57
C VAL A 106 8.15 2.05 4.92
N PHE A 107 7.80 1.67 6.15
CA PHE A 107 8.02 0.32 6.63
C PHE A 107 7.06 -0.70 6.01
N CYS A 108 5.84 -0.27 5.66
CA CYS A 108 4.90 -1.12 4.91
C CYS A 108 5.43 -1.47 3.52
N VAL A 109 5.93 -0.48 2.78
CA VAL A 109 6.53 -0.70 1.46
C VAL A 109 7.79 -1.55 1.58
N LEU A 110 8.66 -1.25 2.56
CA LEU A 110 9.84 -2.06 2.85
C LEU A 110 9.49 -3.52 3.16
N ALA A 111 8.44 -3.74 3.95
CA ALA A 111 7.97 -5.08 4.29
C ALA A 111 7.53 -5.85 3.04
N ALA A 112 6.81 -5.21 2.13
CA ALA A 112 6.40 -5.83 0.87
C ALA A 112 7.58 -6.12 -0.08
N LEU A 113 8.60 -5.26 -0.10
CA LEU A 113 9.83 -5.51 -0.84
C LEU A 113 10.65 -6.68 -0.24
N LEU A 114 10.64 -6.88 1.08
CA LEU A 114 11.40 -7.94 1.75
C LEU A 114 10.67 -9.29 1.85
N LEU A 115 9.35 -9.28 2.07
CA LEU A 115 8.54 -10.45 2.41
C LEU A 115 7.47 -10.80 1.38
N GLY A 116 7.33 -9.99 0.34
CA GLY A 116 6.31 -10.18 -0.68
C GLY A 116 4.95 -9.61 -0.29
N GLY A 117 3.97 -9.81 -1.18
CA GLY A 117 2.71 -9.06 -1.11
C GLY A 117 1.89 -9.32 0.14
N LEU A 118 1.65 -10.60 0.46
CA LEU A 118 0.78 -10.97 1.56
C LEU A 118 1.41 -10.69 2.92
N TRP A 119 2.58 -11.26 3.20
CA TRP A 119 3.24 -11.07 4.50
C TRP A 119 3.70 -9.63 4.73
N GLY A 120 4.22 -8.96 3.70
CA GLY A 120 4.56 -7.54 3.79
C GLY A 120 3.33 -6.64 3.97
N GLY A 121 2.24 -6.91 3.26
CA GLY A 121 0.97 -6.21 3.42
C GLY A 121 0.34 -6.42 4.80
N LEU A 122 0.37 -7.65 5.32
CA LEU A 122 -0.08 -7.96 6.67
C LEU A 122 0.76 -7.26 7.73
N SER A 123 2.09 -7.20 7.57
CA SER A 123 2.96 -6.42 8.47
C SER A 123 2.53 -4.96 8.55
N GLY A 124 2.33 -4.32 7.38
CA GLY A 124 1.87 -2.94 7.30
C GLY A 124 0.49 -2.73 7.90
N ALA A 125 -0.46 -3.57 7.50
CA ALA A 125 -1.85 -3.52 7.96
C ALA A 125 -1.95 -3.70 9.47
N VAL A 126 -1.38 -4.77 10.02
CA VAL A 126 -1.46 -5.06 11.46
C VAL A 126 -0.74 -3.98 12.26
N GLY A 127 0.49 -3.61 11.89
CA GLY A 127 1.27 -2.62 12.63
C GLY A 127 0.59 -1.25 12.73
N MET A 128 0.10 -0.72 11.60
CA MET A 128 -0.58 0.58 11.58
C MET A 128 -1.98 0.53 12.20
N THR A 129 -2.69 -0.59 12.09
CA THR A 129 -4.02 -0.75 12.73
C THR A 129 -3.91 -0.79 14.24
N ILE A 130 -2.89 -1.46 14.79
CA ILE A 130 -2.61 -1.41 16.23
C ILE A 130 -2.29 0.04 16.67
N ALA A 131 -1.51 0.77 15.86
CA ALA A 131 -1.19 2.16 16.15
C ALA A 131 -2.46 3.04 16.17
N ASP A 132 -3.39 2.83 15.22
CA ASP A 132 -4.70 3.48 15.22
C ASP A 132 -5.49 3.16 16.50
N PHE A 133 -5.55 1.88 16.92
CA PHE A 133 -6.24 1.48 18.15
C PHE A 133 -5.66 2.12 19.42
N THR A 134 -4.36 2.37 19.44
CA THR A 134 -3.64 2.98 20.57
C THR A 134 -3.50 4.50 20.47
N SER A 135 -4.23 5.14 19.55
CA SER A 135 -4.18 6.60 19.35
C SER A 135 -5.57 7.18 19.12
N SER A 136 -5.66 8.49 18.85
CA SER A 136 -6.92 9.14 18.51
C SER A 136 -7.44 8.82 17.10
N TYR A 137 -6.90 7.78 16.45
CA TYR A 137 -7.26 7.37 15.08
C TYR A 137 -8.04 6.06 15.05
N VAL A 138 -8.59 5.60 16.19
CA VAL A 138 -9.38 4.35 16.31
C VAL A 138 -10.41 4.19 15.19
N ASP A 139 -11.14 5.26 14.88
CA ASP A 139 -12.18 5.25 13.85
C ASP A 139 -11.62 4.93 12.45
N SER A 140 -10.36 5.29 12.19
CA SER A 140 -9.67 5.01 10.93
C SER A 140 -9.11 3.58 10.85
N SER A 141 -9.03 2.84 11.95
CA SER A 141 -8.40 1.51 11.98
C SER A 141 -8.93 0.53 10.91
N PRO A 142 -10.25 0.44 10.59
CA PRO A 142 -10.72 -0.52 9.59
C PRO A 142 -10.27 -0.13 8.18
N LYS A 143 -10.32 1.18 7.84
CA LYS A 143 -9.82 1.65 6.54
C LYS A 143 -8.30 1.48 6.44
N THR A 144 -7.57 1.71 7.53
CA THR A 144 -6.11 1.54 7.57
C THR A 144 -5.76 0.10 7.26
N PHE A 145 -6.33 -0.87 7.98
CA PHE A 145 -6.03 -2.28 7.75
C PHE A 145 -6.16 -2.67 6.27
N LEU A 146 -7.30 -2.34 5.65
CA LEU A 146 -7.57 -2.66 4.25
C LEU A 146 -6.61 -1.96 3.29
N LEU A 147 -6.44 -0.65 3.42
CA LEU A 147 -5.59 0.13 2.52
C LEU A 147 -4.13 -0.30 2.61
N LYS A 148 -3.60 -0.53 3.80
CA LYS A 148 -2.20 -0.93 3.99
C LYS A 148 -1.94 -2.35 3.50
N LEU A 149 -2.91 -3.25 3.65
CA LEU A 149 -2.85 -4.57 3.02
C LEU A 149 -2.79 -4.46 1.49
N CYS A 150 -3.64 -3.63 0.88
CA CYS A 150 -3.61 -3.38 -0.57
C CYS A 150 -2.27 -2.80 -1.05
N ILE A 151 -1.68 -1.83 -0.33
CA ILE A 151 -0.34 -1.32 -0.65
C ILE A 151 0.66 -2.47 -0.71
N GLY A 152 0.71 -3.31 0.33
CA GLY A 152 1.67 -4.41 0.37
C GLY A 152 1.45 -5.42 -0.76
N LEU A 153 0.19 -5.80 -1.03
CA LEU A 153 -0.15 -6.68 -2.15
C LEU A 153 0.33 -6.11 -3.49
N ILE A 154 0.08 -4.83 -3.76
CA ILE A 154 0.49 -4.17 -5.01
C ILE A 154 2.02 -4.11 -5.12
N VAL A 155 2.71 -3.61 -4.08
CA VAL A 155 4.18 -3.49 -4.08
C VAL A 155 4.81 -4.86 -4.27
N GLY A 156 4.42 -5.84 -3.44
CA GLY A 156 5.01 -7.18 -3.49
C GLY A 156 4.70 -7.91 -4.80
N PHE A 157 3.55 -7.64 -5.42
CA PHE A 157 3.23 -8.17 -6.73
C PHE A 157 4.12 -7.61 -7.83
N VAL A 158 4.25 -6.29 -7.92
CA VAL A 158 5.12 -5.65 -8.91
C VAL A 158 6.57 -6.07 -8.70
N ALA A 159 7.04 -6.04 -7.46
CA ALA A 159 8.41 -6.40 -7.10
C ALA A 159 8.75 -7.87 -7.39
N HIS A 160 7.89 -8.82 -6.98
CA HIS A 160 8.27 -10.23 -6.93
C HIS A 160 7.60 -11.10 -8.00
N LYS A 161 6.43 -10.72 -8.50
CA LYS A 161 5.73 -11.48 -9.55
C LYS A 161 6.03 -10.97 -10.95
N ILE A 162 6.11 -9.64 -11.12
CA ILE A 162 6.46 -9.04 -12.42
C ILE A 162 7.98 -8.95 -12.56
N ALA A 163 8.62 -8.26 -11.63
CA ALA A 163 10.04 -7.92 -11.72
C ALA A 163 10.98 -8.94 -11.09
N LYS A 164 10.46 -9.88 -10.28
CA LYS A 164 11.25 -10.96 -9.67
C LYS A 164 12.51 -10.47 -8.95
N ILE A 165 12.46 -9.33 -8.26
CA ILE A 165 13.65 -8.72 -7.64
C ILE A 165 14.33 -9.58 -6.55
N SER A 166 13.67 -10.66 -6.10
CA SER A 166 14.27 -11.69 -5.24
C SER A 166 15.28 -12.58 -5.95
N GLU A 167 15.19 -12.73 -7.27
CA GLU A 167 16.13 -13.49 -8.10
C GLU A 167 17.47 -12.75 -8.23
N ASP A 168 18.44 -13.39 -8.89
CA ASP A 168 19.75 -12.78 -9.09
C ASP A 168 19.72 -11.79 -10.25
N HIS A 169 19.89 -10.53 -9.89
CA HIS A 169 19.81 -9.38 -10.78
C HIS A 169 20.88 -8.37 -10.37
N ASP A 170 21.35 -7.60 -11.34
CA ASP A 170 22.29 -6.52 -11.08
C ASP A 170 21.66 -5.44 -10.19
N ARG A 171 22.53 -4.66 -9.54
CA ARG A 171 22.11 -3.65 -8.56
C ARG A 171 21.16 -2.61 -9.17
N SER A 172 21.38 -2.22 -10.44
CA SER A 172 20.59 -1.16 -11.09
C SER A 172 19.17 -1.62 -11.39
N TYR A 173 19.01 -2.89 -11.80
CA TYR A 173 17.70 -3.52 -12.00
C TYR A 173 16.90 -3.56 -10.69
N VAL A 174 17.53 -4.00 -9.60
CA VAL A 174 16.88 -4.09 -8.28
C VAL A 174 16.44 -2.71 -7.79
N ILE A 175 17.27 -1.67 -7.94
CA ILE A 175 16.91 -0.28 -7.60
C ILE A 175 15.70 0.17 -8.41
N LYS A 176 15.77 0.04 -9.74
CA LYS A 176 14.72 0.49 -10.66
C LYS A 176 13.38 -0.14 -10.32
N TRP A 177 13.33 -1.45 -10.13
CA TRP A 177 12.08 -2.15 -9.88
C TRP A 177 11.57 -2.00 -8.44
N SER A 178 12.45 -1.82 -7.45
CA SER A 178 12.02 -1.45 -6.10
C SER A 178 11.37 -0.08 -6.08
N LEU A 179 11.92 0.88 -6.84
CA LEU A 179 11.36 2.21 -7.00
C LEU A 179 9.99 2.15 -7.70
N ILE A 180 9.89 1.45 -8.84
CA ILE A 180 8.63 1.29 -9.58
C ILE A 180 7.56 0.63 -8.71
N ALA A 181 7.90 -0.47 -8.03
CA ALA A 181 6.96 -1.16 -7.15
C ALA A 181 6.46 -0.26 -6.01
N SER A 182 7.37 0.50 -5.39
CA SER A 182 7.04 1.47 -4.34
C SER A 182 6.10 2.56 -4.87
N ILE A 183 6.39 3.09 -6.06
CA ILE A 183 5.53 4.10 -6.72
C ILE A 183 4.13 3.53 -6.97
N CYS A 184 4.00 2.30 -7.47
CA CYS A 184 2.70 1.68 -7.72
C CYS A 184 1.86 1.57 -6.44
N GLY A 185 2.44 1.08 -5.34
CA GLY A 185 1.74 0.97 -4.06
C GLY A 185 1.37 2.33 -3.46
N MET A 186 2.28 3.30 -3.54
CA MET A 186 2.03 4.63 -3.00
C MET A 186 1.06 5.45 -3.86
N ALA A 187 1.08 5.30 -5.19
CA ALA A 187 0.10 5.92 -6.08
C ALA A 187 -1.33 5.45 -5.75
N PHE A 188 -1.50 4.15 -5.47
CA PHE A 188 -2.75 3.64 -4.92
C PHE A 188 -3.13 4.34 -3.61
N ASN A 189 -2.23 4.43 -2.63
CA ASN A 189 -2.53 5.07 -1.34
C ASN A 189 -2.85 6.56 -1.46
N VAL A 190 -2.23 7.27 -2.40
CA VAL A 190 -2.46 8.71 -2.64
C VAL A 190 -3.90 8.99 -3.09
N VAL A 191 -4.53 8.04 -3.78
CA VAL A 191 -5.93 8.17 -4.21
C VAL A 191 -6.88 7.48 -3.23
N ALA A 192 -6.55 6.28 -2.80
CA ALA A 192 -7.45 5.46 -2.01
C ALA A 192 -7.68 6.02 -0.61
N ASP A 193 -6.67 6.56 0.08
CA ASP A 193 -6.86 7.08 1.45
C ASP A 193 -7.79 8.32 1.51
N PRO A 194 -7.62 9.36 0.67
CA PRO A 194 -8.55 10.49 0.63
C PRO A 194 -9.96 10.08 0.22
N LEU A 195 -10.06 9.19 -0.77
CA LEU A 195 -11.34 8.74 -1.31
C LEU A 195 -12.11 7.90 -0.29
N VAL A 196 -11.49 6.84 0.23
CA VAL A 196 -12.11 5.98 1.24
C VAL A 196 -12.39 6.82 2.49
N GLY A 197 -11.47 7.69 2.90
CA GLY A 197 -11.69 8.63 4.00
C GLY A 197 -12.93 9.52 3.81
N TYR A 198 -13.13 10.07 2.61
CA TYR A 198 -14.31 10.88 2.28
C TYR A 198 -15.61 10.09 2.45
N PHE A 199 -15.72 8.93 1.80
CA PHE A 199 -16.92 8.09 1.87
C PHE A 199 -17.16 7.60 3.29
N TYR A 200 -16.11 7.14 3.95
CA TYR A 200 -16.17 6.62 5.30
C TYR A 200 -16.69 7.68 6.28
N LYS A 201 -16.12 8.90 6.25
CA LYS A 201 -16.57 10.01 7.09
C LYS A 201 -17.98 10.50 6.75
N ARG A 202 -18.33 10.60 5.47
CA ARG A 202 -19.65 11.09 5.04
C ARG A 202 -20.78 10.12 5.39
N TYR A 203 -20.62 8.84 5.10
CA TYR A 203 -21.72 7.87 5.14
C TYR A 203 -21.81 7.11 6.46
N LEU A 204 -20.69 6.85 7.15
CA LEU A 204 -20.71 6.14 8.44
C LEU A 204 -20.84 7.10 9.62
N PHE A 205 -20.18 8.26 9.57
CA PHE A 205 -20.18 9.23 10.68
C PHE A 205 -21.10 10.44 10.46
N GLY A 206 -21.76 10.53 9.30
CA GLY A 206 -22.76 11.57 9.03
C GLY A 206 -22.20 12.99 8.96
N ILE A 207 -20.89 13.16 8.82
CA ILE A 207 -20.25 14.49 8.77
C ILE A 207 -20.75 15.25 7.52
N THR A 208 -20.84 16.58 7.61
CA THR A 208 -21.29 17.42 6.49
C THR A 208 -20.41 17.22 5.25
N GLN A 209 -21.01 17.33 4.06
CA GLN A 209 -20.28 17.15 2.80
C GLN A 209 -19.10 18.12 2.70
N GLN A 210 -19.30 19.38 3.06
CA GLN A 210 -18.26 20.41 3.03
C GLN A 210 -17.08 20.06 3.94
N ALA A 211 -17.34 19.56 5.16
CA ALA A 211 -16.28 19.12 6.06
C ALA A 211 -15.54 17.89 5.53
N ALA A 212 -16.25 16.90 4.98
CA ALA A 212 -15.64 15.72 4.39
C ALA A 212 -14.74 16.05 3.19
N GLU A 213 -15.13 17.01 2.35
CA GLU A 213 -14.32 17.47 1.20
C GLU A 213 -13.04 18.17 1.64
N VAL A 214 -13.11 19.04 2.65
CA VAL A 214 -11.92 19.69 3.23
C VAL A 214 -10.96 18.64 3.79
N LEU A 215 -11.48 17.65 4.52
CA LEU A 215 -10.66 16.58 5.11
C LEU A 215 -10.02 15.68 4.05
N ALA A 216 -10.75 15.36 2.98
CA ALA A 216 -10.22 14.58 1.87
C ALA A 216 -9.07 15.33 1.17
N LYS A 217 -9.21 16.64 0.93
CA LYS A 217 -8.14 17.46 0.34
C LYS A 217 -6.89 17.47 1.21
N MET A 218 -7.05 17.54 2.53
CA MET A 218 -5.92 17.50 3.47
C MET A 218 -5.27 16.12 3.56
N SER A 219 -6.08 15.08 3.62
CA SER A 219 -5.61 13.69 3.54
C SER A 219 -4.78 13.52 2.27
N ALA A 220 -5.22 14.04 1.12
CA ALA A 220 -4.50 13.99 -0.16
C ALA A 220 -3.12 14.64 -0.09
N ILE A 221 -2.99 15.80 0.57
CA ILE A 221 -1.70 16.46 0.78
C ILE A 221 -0.81 15.61 1.69
N THR A 222 -1.33 15.15 2.85
CA THR A 222 -0.54 14.36 3.79
C THR A 222 -0.07 13.03 3.22
N THR A 223 -0.94 12.32 2.50
CA THR A 223 -0.60 11.03 1.88
C THR A 223 0.40 11.21 0.75
N LEU A 224 0.35 12.32 -0.01
CA LEU A 224 1.32 12.61 -1.06
C LEU A 224 2.72 12.80 -0.49
N VAL A 225 2.86 13.56 0.59
CA VAL A 225 4.15 13.74 1.27
C VAL A 225 4.62 12.39 1.85
N ASN A 226 3.74 11.65 2.53
CA ASN A 226 4.06 10.32 3.05
C ASN A 226 4.48 9.35 1.94
N ALA A 227 3.88 9.46 0.75
CA ALA A 227 4.22 8.68 -0.44
C ALA A 227 5.63 8.97 -0.94
N VAL A 228 6.01 10.24 -1.04
CA VAL A 228 7.37 10.62 -1.45
C VAL A 228 8.41 10.03 -0.48
N PHE A 229 8.20 10.21 0.82
CA PHE A 229 9.09 9.62 1.83
C PHE A 229 9.11 8.09 1.77
N ALA A 230 7.95 7.44 1.64
CA ALA A 230 7.85 6.00 1.52
C ALA A 230 8.63 5.46 0.32
N VAL A 231 8.46 6.06 -0.86
CA VAL A 231 9.16 5.62 -2.08
C VAL A 231 10.68 5.73 -1.93
N VAL A 232 11.17 6.88 -1.45
CA VAL A 232 12.61 7.14 -1.33
C VAL A 232 13.24 6.28 -0.24
N LEU A 233 12.68 6.34 0.98
CA LEU A 233 13.27 5.68 2.15
C LEU A 233 13.11 4.17 2.10
N ALA A 234 11.97 3.62 1.65
CA ALA A 234 11.81 2.18 1.55
C ALA A 234 12.76 1.57 0.52
N THR A 235 12.94 2.25 -0.62
CA THR A 235 13.91 1.83 -1.64
C THR A 235 15.34 1.88 -1.09
N MET A 236 15.71 2.97 -0.40
CA MET A 236 17.02 3.11 0.23
C MET A 236 17.28 2.01 1.27
N PHE A 237 16.34 1.77 2.19
CA PHE A 237 16.45 0.74 3.21
C PHE A 237 16.49 -0.66 2.61
N TYR A 238 15.68 -0.94 1.58
CA TYR A 238 15.72 -2.23 0.91
C TYR A 238 17.09 -2.49 0.27
N MET A 239 17.67 -1.49 -0.39
CA MET A 239 19.00 -1.60 -0.99
C MET A 239 20.12 -1.77 0.05
N ALA A 240 19.97 -1.18 1.23
CA ALA A 240 20.91 -1.35 2.34
C ALA A 240 20.77 -2.73 3.02
N LEU A 241 19.54 -3.19 3.22
CA LEU A 241 19.25 -4.42 3.97
C LEU A 241 19.40 -5.68 3.12
N ARG A 242 19.05 -5.64 1.83
CA ARG A 242 19.07 -6.84 0.96
C ARG A 242 20.44 -7.54 0.95
N PRO A 243 21.60 -6.86 0.76
CA PRO A 243 22.90 -7.53 0.78
C PRO A 243 23.25 -8.13 2.15
N ALA A 244 22.93 -7.41 3.24
CA ALA A 244 23.18 -7.87 4.60
C ALA A 244 22.36 -9.12 4.95
N LEU A 245 21.06 -9.10 4.62
CA LEU A 245 20.17 -10.24 4.81
C LEU A 245 20.58 -11.44 3.95
N LYS A 246 21.07 -11.22 2.72
CA LYS A 246 21.63 -12.31 1.89
C LYS A 246 22.86 -12.94 2.54
N LYS A 247 23.81 -12.12 3.00
CA LYS A 247 25.06 -12.59 3.59
C LYS A 247 24.83 -13.42 4.86
N SER A 248 23.80 -13.08 5.63
CA SER A 248 23.46 -13.76 6.88
C SER A 248 22.45 -14.91 6.73
N ASP A 249 22.11 -15.32 5.49
CA ASP A 249 21.06 -16.31 5.20
C ASP A 249 19.69 -15.95 5.83
N LEU A 250 19.41 -14.66 6.01
CA LEU A 250 18.15 -14.17 6.55
C LEU A 250 17.22 -13.64 5.46
N LEU A 251 17.66 -13.51 4.20
CA LEU A 251 16.76 -13.07 3.14
C LEU A 251 15.72 -14.16 2.84
N VAL A 252 14.45 -13.83 3.05
CA VAL A 252 13.33 -14.74 2.79
C VAL A 252 13.21 -15.02 1.29
N LYS A 253 13.05 -16.30 0.94
CA LYS A 253 12.79 -16.71 -0.45
C LYS A 253 11.31 -16.52 -0.76
N ILE A 254 11.02 -15.54 -1.60
CA ILE A 254 9.67 -15.26 -2.08
C ILE A 254 9.41 -16.11 -3.32
N ARG A 255 8.41 -17.00 -3.24
CA ARG A 255 7.93 -17.82 -4.36
C ARG A 255 6.88 -17.08 -5.17
#